data_AF-A0A7X6V9M1-F1
#
_entry.id   AF-A0A7X6V9M1-F1
#
_cell.length_a   1.000
_cell.length_b   1.000
_cell.length_c   1.000
_cell.angle_alpha   90.00
_cell.angle_beta   90.00
_cell.angle_gamma   90.00
#
_symmetry.space_group_name_H-M   'P 1'
#
loop_
_entity.id
_entity.type
_entity.pdbx_description
1 polymer ?
#
loop_
_entity_poly.entity_id
_entity_poly.type
_entity_poly.pdbx_seq_one_letter_code
_entity_poly.pdbx_strand_id
1 'polypeptide(L)'
;MLSMLFIILSWGAVPFFIFFKPVKWVSKFLATGLLASQLRSCWLLLKRTGFTTPYSDDHPSFLFRIAEFFTSFPWRENFVPYWNAGVVNSVLTSSGTPGIALLGTPLFLFMPPHEAMLFVFIFVFIFFIPWMTVWGLRSAGMSVSSALVGGILALCADRFYFKWLLHFGTVGAMLACAMLPAAFAFLYAAMLQPRAKFSTYLGLTISMFFMTQWPPMLMLGAPLGLFVAFNTRKWWFSERRTPFLITCLIICILILPTIISTLSGKMVMEYVLTVDGETVNKFDLIRKQVHAVLYEIVLDSNPLLLFLGFGSLLTIPLRRLRNGLAVMLAAIFLISVLGPVYLPNLQLSRMTFEASYLM
;
A
#
# COMPACT_ATOMS: atom_id res chain seq x y z
N MET A 1 -15.46 -20.44 -4.48
CA MET A 1 -14.97 -21.83 -4.53
C MET A 1 -13.45 -21.80 -4.64
N LEU A 2 -12.75 -22.11 -3.54
CA LEU A 2 -11.33 -22.48 -3.62
C LEU A 2 -11.23 -23.74 -4.47
N SER A 3 -10.52 -23.70 -5.59
CA SER A 3 -10.42 -24.89 -6.45
C SER A 3 -9.74 -26.01 -5.66
N MET A 4 -10.28 -27.23 -5.72
CA MET A 4 -9.69 -28.40 -5.05
C MET A 4 -8.21 -28.57 -5.46
N LEU A 5 -7.89 -28.19 -6.69
CA LEU A 5 -6.53 -28.09 -7.23
C LEU A 5 -5.61 -27.19 -6.38
N PHE A 6 -6.11 -26.04 -5.92
CA PHE A 6 -5.35 -25.13 -5.08
C PHE A 6 -4.96 -25.78 -3.75
N ILE A 7 -5.92 -26.41 -3.07
CA ILE A 7 -5.67 -27.09 -1.80
C ILE A 7 -4.65 -28.22 -2.01
N ILE A 8 -4.79 -29.00 -3.08
CA ILE A 8 -3.88 -30.09 -3.42
C ILE A 8 -2.46 -29.56 -3.73
N LEU A 9 -2.33 -28.46 -4.46
CA LEU A 9 -1.03 -27.87 -4.78
C LEU A 9 -0.36 -27.24 -3.54
N SER A 10 -1.12 -26.53 -2.71
CA SER A 10 -0.61 -25.91 -1.48
C SER A 10 -0.16 -26.97 -0.48
N TRP A 11 -0.95 -28.03 -0.26
CA TRP A 11 -0.59 -29.11 0.66
C TRP A 11 0.44 -30.07 0.06
N GLY A 12 0.43 -30.30 -1.26
CA GLY A 12 1.43 -31.11 -1.95
C GLY A 12 2.83 -30.48 -1.98
N ALA A 13 2.91 -29.14 -1.89
CA ALA A 13 4.18 -28.43 -1.79
C ALA A 13 4.84 -28.60 -0.40
N VAL A 14 4.06 -28.76 0.67
CA VAL A 14 4.58 -28.87 2.05
C VAL A 14 5.55 -30.04 2.23
N PRO A 15 5.22 -31.30 1.84
CA PRO A 15 6.17 -32.41 1.83
C PRO A 15 7.43 -32.10 1.02
N PHE A 16 7.28 -31.47 -0.15
CA PHE A 16 8.41 -31.16 -1.02
C PHE A 16 9.44 -30.25 -0.33
N PHE A 17 8.97 -29.24 0.41
CA PHE A 17 9.83 -28.34 1.17
C PHE A 17 10.40 -28.96 2.46
N ILE A 18 9.68 -29.89 3.08
CA ILE A 18 10.14 -30.60 4.29
C ILE A 18 11.22 -31.63 3.94
N PHE A 19 11.03 -32.42 2.88
CA PHE A 19 11.88 -33.58 2.58
C PHE A 19 13.12 -33.23 1.73
N PHE A 20 13.05 -32.28 0.79
CA PHE A 20 14.13 -32.08 -0.19
C PHE A 20 15.18 -31.02 0.17
N LYS A 21 15.07 -30.36 1.35
CA LYS A 21 15.95 -29.28 1.84
C LYS A 21 16.59 -28.43 0.70
N PRO A 22 15.79 -27.81 -0.19
CA PRO A 22 16.31 -27.33 -1.48
C PRO A 22 16.95 -25.93 -1.36
N VAL A 23 17.63 -25.65 -0.23
CA VAL A 23 18.05 -24.32 0.23
C VAL A 23 18.84 -23.54 -0.84
N LYS A 24 19.64 -24.22 -1.65
CA LYS A 24 20.48 -23.57 -2.68
C LYS A 24 19.72 -23.18 -3.94
N TRP A 25 18.69 -23.92 -4.35
CA TRP A 25 17.98 -23.68 -5.62
C TRP A 25 16.64 -22.98 -5.43
N VAL A 26 16.03 -23.05 -4.25
CA VAL A 26 14.75 -22.39 -3.95
C VAL A 26 14.79 -20.90 -4.23
N SER A 27 15.86 -20.20 -3.82
CA SER A 27 15.95 -18.76 -4.09
C SER A 27 16.05 -18.44 -5.59
N LYS A 28 16.74 -19.27 -6.37
CA LYS A 28 16.82 -19.09 -7.84
C LYS A 28 15.46 -19.38 -8.47
N PHE A 29 14.83 -20.48 -8.07
CA PHE A 29 13.50 -20.86 -8.54
C PHE A 29 12.45 -19.79 -8.23
N LEU A 30 12.42 -19.25 -7.01
CA LEU A 30 11.52 -18.16 -6.62
C LEU A 30 11.82 -16.86 -7.37
N ALA A 31 13.09 -16.54 -7.62
CA ALA A 31 13.45 -15.36 -8.41
C ALA A 31 12.99 -15.51 -9.87
N THR A 32 13.21 -16.67 -10.48
CA THR A 32 12.66 -17.02 -11.80
C THR A 32 11.14 -16.99 -11.79
N GLY A 33 10.50 -17.51 -10.74
CA GLY A 33 9.04 -17.51 -10.58
C GLY A 33 8.47 -16.09 -10.48
N LEU A 34 9.12 -15.20 -9.72
CA LEU A 34 8.75 -13.79 -9.64
C LEU A 34 8.86 -13.11 -11.01
N LEU A 35 10.00 -13.24 -11.69
CA LEU A 35 10.21 -12.65 -13.02
C LEU A 35 9.24 -13.21 -14.06
N ALA A 36 9.04 -14.53 -14.08
CA ALA A 36 8.08 -15.18 -14.98
C ALA A 36 6.64 -14.69 -14.72
N SER A 37 6.27 -14.52 -13.44
CA SER A 37 4.96 -13.97 -13.06
C SER A 37 4.81 -12.53 -13.52
N GLN A 38 5.84 -11.68 -13.36
CA GLN A 38 5.85 -10.30 -13.84
C GLN A 38 5.67 -10.25 -15.36
N LEU A 39 6.49 -10.98 -16.11
CA LEU A 39 6.40 -11.04 -17.57
C LEU A 39 5.05 -11.58 -18.05
N ARG A 40 4.51 -12.60 -17.37
CA ARG A 40 3.19 -13.15 -17.67
C ARG A 40 2.08 -12.15 -17.41
N SER A 41 2.14 -11.42 -16.30
CA SER A 41 1.18 -10.36 -15.97
C SER A 41 1.24 -9.23 -16.99
N CYS A 42 2.43 -8.78 -17.39
CA CYS A 42 2.60 -7.80 -18.46
C CYS A 42 1.95 -8.28 -19.76
N TRP A 43 2.29 -9.50 -20.20
CA TRP A 43 1.75 -10.06 -21.44
C TRP A 43 0.23 -10.19 -21.39
N LEU A 44 -0.33 -10.69 -20.28
CA LEU A 44 -1.77 -10.83 -20.10
C LEU A 44 -2.47 -9.47 -20.12
N LEU A 45 -1.92 -8.48 -19.42
CA LEU A 45 -2.48 -7.13 -19.39
C LEU A 45 -2.48 -6.51 -20.79
N LEU A 46 -1.31 -6.45 -21.46
CA LEU A 46 -1.17 -5.91 -22.81
C LEU A 46 -2.08 -6.62 -23.82
N LYS A 47 -2.13 -7.96 -23.78
CA LYS A 47 -2.99 -8.76 -24.66
C LYS A 47 -4.47 -8.48 -24.41
N ARG A 48 -4.87 -8.29 -23.16
CA ARG A 48 -6.28 -8.07 -22.79
C ARG A 48 -6.74 -6.65 -23.08
N THR A 49 -5.87 -5.66 -22.93
CA THR A 49 -6.22 -4.27 -23.19
C THR A 49 -5.93 -3.83 -24.62
N GLY A 50 -5.30 -4.66 -25.46
CA GLY A 50 -4.93 -4.25 -26.82
C GLY A 50 -3.98 -3.06 -26.82
N PHE A 51 -3.07 -2.99 -25.84
CA PHE A 51 -2.14 -1.88 -25.63
C PHE A 51 -2.78 -0.53 -25.25
N THR A 52 -4.07 -0.49 -24.91
CA THR A 52 -4.71 0.73 -24.38
C THR A 52 -4.80 0.71 -22.86
N THR A 53 -4.95 1.87 -22.25
CA THR A 53 -5.26 1.98 -20.82
C THR A 53 -6.63 1.33 -20.55
N PRO A 54 -6.75 0.48 -19.52
CA PRO A 54 -8.05 -0.07 -19.13
C PRO A 54 -8.90 1.05 -18.50
N TYR A 55 -9.87 1.56 -19.27
CA TYR A 55 -10.83 2.55 -18.77
C TYR A 55 -12.00 1.89 -18.05
N SER A 56 -12.51 2.61 -17.06
CA SER A 56 -13.79 2.38 -16.42
C SER A 56 -14.30 3.71 -15.86
N ASP A 57 -15.37 3.71 -15.09
CA ASP A 57 -16.20 4.89 -14.78
C ASP A 57 -15.39 6.13 -14.35
N ASP A 58 -14.58 6.03 -13.29
CA ASP A 58 -13.87 7.19 -12.72
C ASP A 58 -12.45 7.36 -13.26
N HIS A 59 -12.02 6.50 -14.18
CA HIS A 59 -10.65 6.51 -14.69
C HIS A 59 -10.31 7.79 -15.49
N PRO A 60 -11.21 8.33 -16.34
CA PRO A 60 -10.98 9.62 -16.99
C PRO A 60 -10.76 10.75 -15.99
N SER A 61 -11.50 10.76 -14.87
CA SER A 61 -11.30 11.73 -13.79
C SER A 61 -9.92 11.58 -13.14
N PHE A 62 -9.41 10.35 -12.99
CA PHE A 62 -8.07 10.10 -12.49
C PHE A 62 -6.97 10.59 -13.45
N LEU A 63 -7.10 10.32 -14.75
CA LEU A 63 -6.17 10.84 -15.76
C LEU A 63 -6.17 12.37 -15.81
N PHE A 64 -7.35 12.95 -15.67
CA PHE A 64 -7.51 14.39 -15.59
C PHE A 64 -6.74 14.98 -14.38
N ARG A 65 -6.84 14.34 -13.20
CA ARG A 65 -6.06 14.72 -12.00
C ARG A 65 -4.54 14.60 -12.20
N ILE A 66 -4.06 13.65 -13.02
CA ILE A 66 -2.63 13.59 -13.37
C ILE A 66 -2.21 14.86 -14.12
N ALA A 67 -3.02 15.32 -15.08
CA ALA A 67 -2.75 16.57 -15.79
C ALA A 67 -2.82 17.78 -14.84
N GLU A 68 -3.84 17.86 -13.99
CA GLU A 68 -3.94 18.92 -12.96
C GLU A 68 -2.70 18.98 -12.07
N PHE A 69 -2.21 17.81 -11.61
CA PHE A 69 -1.02 17.74 -10.77
C PHE A 69 0.19 18.42 -11.41
N PHE A 70 0.45 18.20 -12.70
CA PHE A 70 1.58 18.84 -13.38
C PHE A 70 1.39 20.35 -13.55
N THR A 71 0.16 20.85 -13.59
CA THR A 71 -0.11 22.30 -13.64
C THR A 71 0.00 22.98 -12.28
N SER A 72 -0.20 22.26 -11.18
CA SER A 72 -0.17 22.83 -9.83
C SER A 72 1.10 22.50 -9.03
N PHE A 73 1.95 21.58 -9.52
CA PHE A 73 3.16 21.15 -8.80
C PHE A 73 4.07 22.33 -8.40
N PRO A 74 4.58 22.39 -7.15
CA PRO A 74 4.52 21.36 -6.09
C PRO A 74 3.26 21.41 -5.21
N TRP A 75 2.33 22.32 -5.49
CA TRP A 75 1.08 22.46 -4.75
C TRP A 75 0.05 21.39 -5.17
N ARG A 76 -0.81 21.01 -4.22
CA ARG A 76 -1.83 19.95 -4.41
C ARG A 76 -3.26 20.49 -4.37
N GLU A 77 -3.39 21.80 -4.37
CA GLU A 77 -4.66 22.50 -4.54
C GLU A 77 -4.55 23.29 -5.83
N ASN A 78 -5.61 23.23 -6.65
CA ASN A 78 -5.66 23.95 -7.91
C ASN A 78 -7.07 24.50 -8.12
N PHE A 79 -7.18 25.69 -8.71
CA PHE A 79 -8.47 26.17 -9.17
C PHE A 79 -8.71 25.66 -10.59
N VAL A 80 -9.83 24.97 -10.80
CA VAL A 80 -10.08 24.24 -12.04
C VAL A 80 -11.33 24.81 -12.71
N PRO A 81 -11.18 25.77 -13.65
CA PRO A 81 -12.32 26.54 -14.17
C PRO A 81 -13.33 25.68 -14.94
N TYR A 82 -12.89 24.54 -15.48
CA TYR A 82 -13.69 23.65 -16.31
C TYR A 82 -14.22 22.42 -15.55
N TRP A 83 -13.97 22.32 -14.23
CA TRP A 83 -14.50 21.26 -13.38
C TRP A 83 -15.52 21.84 -12.41
N ASN A 84 -16.74 21.29 -12.38
CA ASN A 84 -17.84 21.75 -11.51
C ASN A 84 -18.06 23.28 -11.54
N ALA A 85 -18.02 23.89 -12.73
CA ALA A 85 -18.18 25.34 -12.94
C ALA A 85 -17.14 26.23 -12.24
N GLY A 86 -15.95 25.69 -11.92
CA GLY A 86 -14.86 26.44 -11.31
C GLY A 86 -14.82 26.26 -9.80
N VAL A 87 -14.01 25.31 -9.33
CA VAL A 87 -13.81 25.06 -7.90
C VAL A 87 -12.33 24.98 -7.55
N VAL A 88 -12.00 25.35 -6.31
CA VAL A 88 -10.72 24.98 -5.71
C VAL A 88 -10.79 23.48 -5.42
N ASN A 89 -10.00 22.71 -6.17
CA ASN A 89 -9.99 21.28 -6.17
C ASN A 89 -8.86 20.76 -5.28
N SER A 90 -9.20 20.09 -4.18
CA SER A 90 -8.24 19.39 -3.31
C SER A 90 -8.17 17.88 -3.60
N VAL A 91 -8.80 17.44 -4.70
CA VAL A 91 -8.96 16.02 -4.99
C VAL A 91 -7.62 15.34 -5.32
N LEU A 92 -6.60 16.10 -5.78
CA LEU A 92 -5.21 15.61 -5.88
C LEU A 92 -4.72 15.01 -4.57
N THR A 93 -5.02 15.68 -3.45
CA THR A 93 -4.65 15.23 -2.11
C THR A 93 -5.51 14.03 -1.70
N SER A 94 -6.84 14.11 -1.82
CA SER A 94 -7.74 13.04 -1.35
C SER A 94 -7.60 11.70 -2.10
N SER A 95 -7.11 11.71 -3.34
CA SER A 95 -7.01 10.52 -4.22
C SER A 95 -5.63 9.86 -4.23
N GLY A 96 -4.62 10.49 -3.64
CA GLY A 96 -3.24 10.03 -3.70
C GLY A 96 -2.57 10.14 -5.08
N THR A 97 -3.17 10.89 -6.01
CA THR A 97 -2.68 11.07 -7.40
C THR A 97 -1.19 11.46 -7.49
N PRO A 98 -0.63 12.34 -6.62
CA PRO A 98 0.77 12.73 -6.69
C PRO A 98 1.77 11.57 -6.68
N GLY A 99 1.49 10.48 -5.96
CA GLY A 99 2.38 9.32 -5.93
C GLY A 99 2.54 8.65 -7.29
N ILE A 100 1.43 8.46 -7.99
CA ILE A 100 1.41 7.88 -9.32
C ILE A 100 1.98 8.85 -10.34
N ALA A 101 1.61 10.12 -10.26
CA ALA A 101 2.11 11.15 -11.17
C ALA A 101 3.64 11.24 -11.10
N LEU A 102 4.23 11.24 -9.90
CA LEU A 102 5.67 11.29 -9.70
C LEU A 102 6.42 10.05 -10.22
N LEU A 103 5.89 8.85 -9.99
CA LEU A 103 6.48 7.60 -10.53
C LEU A 103 6.33 7.50 -12.05
N GLY A 104 5.23 8.00 -12.58
CA GLY A 104 4.94 8.03 -14.01
C GLY A 104 5.54 9.22 -14.76
N THR A 105 6.13 10.21 -14.05
CA THR A 105 6.67 11.45 -14.65
C THR A 105 7.51 11.21 -15.89
N PRO A 106 8.47 10.26 -15.92
CA PRO A 106 9.25 10.02 -17.13
C PRO A 106 8.37 9.75 -18.36
N LEU A 107 7.28 9.00 -18.21
CA LEU A 107 6.38 8.69 -19.32
C LEU A 107 5.41 9.84 -19.61
N PHE A 108 4.86 10.48 -18.58
CA PHE A 108 3.91 11.59 -18.76
C PHE A 108 4.55 12.84 -19.39
N LEU A 109 5.87 12.99 -19.32
CA LEU A 109 6.60 14.06 -20.02
C LEU A 109 6.74 13.81 -21.53
N PHE A 110 6.67 12.55 -21.98
CA PHE A 110 6.84 12.20 -23.40
C PHE A 110 5.56 11.73 -24.08
N MET A 111 4.51 11.40 -23.31
CA MET A 111 3.27 10.82 -23.83
C MET A 111 2.04 11.40 -23.11
N PRO A 112 0.90 11.54 -23.80
CA PRO A 112 -0.37 11.89 -23.15
C PRO A 112 -0.70 10.90 -22.02
N PRO A 113 -1.31 11.35 -20.89
CA PRO A 113 -1.59 10.47 -19.76
C PRO A 113 -2.36 9.20 -20.12
N HIS A 114 -3.31 9.32 -21.04
CA HIS A 114 -4.19 8.25 -21.48
C HIS A 114 -3.47 7.13 -22.27
N GLU A 115 -2.32 7.43 -22.88
CA GLU A 115 -1.44 6.45 -23.54
C GLU A 115 -0.36 5.92 -22.59
N ALA A 116 0.18 6.79 -21.73
CA ALA A 116 1.24 6.44 -20.78
C ALA A 116 0.76 5.51 -19.65
N MET A 117 -0.50 5.64 -19.23
CA MET A 117 -0.99 5.06 -17.97
C MET A 117 -0.87 3.53 -17.91
N LEU A 118 -1.08 2.83 -19.03
CA LEU A 118 -0.88 1.37 -19.09
C LEU A 118 0.55 0.97 -18.69
N PHE A 119 1.55 1.69 -19.19
CA PHE A 119 2.95 1.43 -18.89
C PHE A 119 3.30 1.85 -17.46
N VAL A 120 2.68 2.92 -16.96
CA VAL A 120 2.78 3.31 -15.54
C VAL A 120 2.21 2.20 -14.64
N PHE A 121 1.08 1.58 -14.99
CA PHE A 121 0.55 0.44 -14.23
C PHE A 121 1.51 -0.74 -14.20
N ILE A 122 2.08 -1.08 -15.36
CA ILE A 122 3.09 -2.14 -15.46
C ILE A 122 4.27 -1.82 -14.56
N PHE A 123 4.84 -0.61 -14.70
CA PHE A 123 5.98 -0.21 -13.88
C PHE A 123 5.66 -0.24 -12.38
N VAL A 124 4.56 0.37 -11.96
CA VAL A 124 4.23 0.56 -10.54
C VAL A 124 3.79 -0.75 -9.87
N PHE A 125 2.78 -1.42 -10.41
CA PHE A 125 2.11 -2.54 -9.73
C PHE A 125 2.72 -3.90 -10.07
N ILE A 126 3.35 -4.06 -11.23
CA ILE A 126 3.99 -5.33 -11.61
C ILE A 126 5.46 -5.36 -11.18
N PHE A 127 6.17 -4.23 -11.24
CA PHE A 127 7.60 -4.21 -10.93
C PHE A 127 7.92 -3.51 -9.61
N PHE A 128 7.60 -2.21 -9.50
CA PHE A 128 8.06 -1.37 -8.40
C PHE A 128 7.61 -1.89 -7.03
N ILE A 129 6.32 -2.11 -6.82
CA ILE A 129 5.76 -2.59 -5.54
C ILE A 129 6.35 -3.95 -5.10
N PRO A 130 6.35 -5.00 -5.96
CA PRO A 130 6.97 -6.28 -5.60
C PRO A 130 8.44 -6.17 -5.21
N TRP A 131 9.23 -5.42 -5.98
CA TRP A 131 10.66 -5.27 -5.71
C TRP A 131 10.94 -4.40 -4.49
N MET A 132 10.13 -3.38 -4.23
CA MET A 132 10.17 -2.61 -2.97
C MET A 132 9.86 -3.51 -1.77
N THR A 133 8.90 -4.43 -1.91
CA THR A 133 8.56 -5.41 -0.87
C THR A 133 9.71 -6.39 -0.63
N VAL A 134 10.29 -6.96 -1.68
CA VAL A 134 11.48 -7.83 -1.57
C VAL A 134 12.62 -7.08 -0.87
N TRP A 135 12.90 -5.85 -1.28
CA TRP A 135 13.98 -5.04 -0.71
C TRP A 135 13.72 -4.70 0.77
N GLY A 136 12.49 -4.35 1.13
CA GLY A 136 12.07 -4.09 2.51
C GLY A 136 12.27 -5.32 3.39
N LEU A 137 11.77 -6.48 2.96
CA LEU A 137 11.90 -7.75 3.71
C LEU A 137 13.37 -8.19 3.85
N ARG A 138 14.18 -8.02 2.79
CA ARG A 138 15.63 -8.26 2.86
C ARG A 138 16.32 -7.34 3.86
N SER A 139 15.93 -6.07 3.89
CA SER A 139 16.45 -5.09 4.84
C SER A 139 16.04 -5.44 6.27
N ALA A 140 14.83 -5.99 6.47
CA ALA A 140 14.34 -6.47 7.75
C ALA A 140 15.02 -7.76 8.24
N GLY A 141 15.97 -8.32 7.47
CA GLY A 141 16.72 -9.52 7.84
C GLY A 141 16.05 -10.85 7.46
N MET A 142 14.97 -10.82 6.67
CA MET A 142 14.35 -12.04 6.15
C MET A 142 15.27 -12.74 5.14
N SER A 143 15.15 -14.06 5.00
CA SER A 143 15.89 -14.83 4.00
C SER A 143 15.57 -14.37 2.56
N VAL A 144 16.44 -14.68 1.59
CA VAL A 144 16.19 -14.36 0.18
C VAL A 144 14.89 -15.01 -0.31
N SER A 145 14.68 -16.28 0.04
CA SER A 145 13.47 -17.01 -0.31
C SER A 145 12.22 -16.36 0.27
N SER A 146 12.22 -16.01 1.56
CA SER A 146 11.09 -15.34 2.22
C SER A 146 10.77 -13.99 1.58
N ALA A 147 11.79 -13.19 1.25
CA ALA A 147 11.60 -11.91 0.59
C ALA A 147 11.04 -12.04 -0.82
N LEU A 148 11.49 -13.04 -1.60
CA LEU A 148 10.96 -13.33 -2.93
C LEU A 148 9.52 -13.83 -2.89
N VAL A 149 9.16 -14.66 -1.90
CA VAL A 149 7.76 -15.04 -1.65
C VAL A 149 6.92 -13.79 -1.38
N GLY A 150 7.39 -12.87 -0.52
CA GLY A 150 6.72 -11.59 -0.29
C GLY A 150 6.53 -10.77 -1.57
N GLY A 151 7.54 -10.74 -2.46
CA GLY A 151 7.40 -10.11 -3.78
C GLY A 151 6.37 -10.78 -4.69
N ILE A 152 6.30 -12.11 -4.68
CA ILE A 152 5.28 -12.85 -5.43
C ILE A 152 3.88 -12.58 -4.86
N LEU A 153 3.74 -12.57 -3.53
CA LEU A 153 2.47 -12.27 -2.87
C LEU A 153 2.03 -10.82 -3.12
N ALA A 154 2.97 -9.87 -3.24
CA ALA A 154 2.64 -8.51 -3.62
C ALA A 154 2.02 -8.40 -5.05
N LEU A 155 2.25 -9.39 -5.92
CA LEU A 155 1.56 -9.50 -7.22
C LEU A 155 0.17 -10.13 -7.12
N CYS A 156 -0.17 -10.78 -5.99
CA CYS A 156 -1.43 -11.50 -5.80
C CYS A 156 -2.60 -10.58 -5.44
N ALA A 157 -2.77 -9.46 -6.18
CA ALA A 157 -3.90 -8.56 -6.04
C ALA A 157 -5.23 -9.32 -6.15
N ASP A 158 -6.15 -9.05 -5.23
CA ASP A 158 -7.49 -9.63 -5.26
C ASP A 158 -8.43 -8.86 -6.20
N ARG A 159 -9.63 -9.40 -6.42
CA ARG A 159 -10.64 -8.78 -7.30
C ARG A 159 -11.02 -7.39 -6.79
N PHE A 160 -11.07 -7.22 -5.48
CA PHE A 160 -11.47 -5.99 -4.83
C PHE A 160 -10.41 -4.90 -5.09
N TYR A 161 -9.13 -5.21 -4.97
CA TYR A 161 -8.01 -4.35 -5.34
C TYR A 161 -8.11 -3.88 -6.79
N PHE A 162 -8.36 -4.79 -7.75
CA PHE A 162 -8.54 -4.41 -9.15
C PHE A 162 -9.77 -3.53 -9.39
N LYS A 163 -10.87 -3.77 -8.65
CA LYS A 163 -12.05 -2.90 -8.71
C LYS A 163 -11.66 -1.47 -8.31
N TRP A 164 -10.96 -1.27 -7.21
CA TRP A 164 -10.58 0.08 -6.78
C TRP A 164 -9.50 0.73 -7.65
N LEU A 165 -8.55 -0.08 -8.12
CA LEU A 165 -7.52 0.36 -9.05
C LEU A 165 -8.11 0.84 -10.38
N LEU A 166 -9.01 0.06 -10.99
CA LEU A 166 -9.44 0.27 -12.37
C LEU A 166 -10.82 0.93 -12.49
N HIS A 167 -11.78 0.58 -11.64
CA HIS A 167 -13.17 1.04 -11.72
C HIS A 167 -13.33 2.46 -11.15
N PHE A 168 -12.86 2.67 -9.92
CA PHE A 168 -13.09 3.91 -9.18
C PHE A 168 -11.97 4.96 -9.32
N GLY A 169 -10.99 4.74 -10.20
CA GLY A 169 -9.89 5.69 -10.40
C GLY A 169 -9.09 5.99 -9.13
N THR A 170 -9.09 5.10 -8.14
CA THR A 170 -8.41 5.29 -6.84
C THR A 170 -6.98 4.75 -6.85
N VAL A 171 -6.31 4.86 -8.00
CA VAL A 171 -4.98 4.30 -8.22
C VAL A 171 -3.96 4.82 -7.20
N GLY A 172 -4.00 6.12 -6.90
CA GLY A 172 -3.09 6.73 -5.93
C GLY A 172 -3.23 6.16 -4.52
N ALA A 173 -4.47 5.90 -4.09
CA ALA A 173 -4.75 5.17 -2.85
C ALA A 173 -4.17 3.76 -2.93
N MET A 174 -4.40 3.01 -4.02
CA MET A 174 -3.90 1.64 -4.16
C MET A 174 -2.36 1.54 -4.12
N LEU A 175 -1.65 2.53 -4.67
CA LEU A 175 -0.20 2.65 -4.52
C LEU A 175 0.18 2.90 -3.06
N ALA A 176 -0.45 3.89 -2.42
CA ALA A 176 -0.17 4.24 -1.03
C ALA A 176 -0.34 3.02 -0.12
N CYS A 177 -1.41 2.25 -0.35
CA CYS A 177 -1.69 1.01 0.34
C CYS A 177 -0.59 -0.04 0.13
N ALA A 178 -0.31 -0.36 -1.13
CA ALA A 178 0.65 -1.40 -1.47
C ALA A 178 2.09 -1.11 -1.01
N MET A 179 2.42 0.14 -0.65
CA MET A 179 3.71 0.52 -0.09
C MET A 179 3.83 0.26 1.42
N LEU A 180 2.74 0.01 2.14
CA LEU A 180 2.73 -0.19 3.59
C LEU A 180 3.58 -1.38 4.06
N PRO A 181 3.55 -2.58 3.43
CA PRO A 181 4.42 -3.70 3.83
C PRO A 181 5.91 -3.34 3.72
N ALA A 182 6.30 -2.68 2.62
CA ALA A 182 7.67 -2.21 2.43
C ALA A 182 8.05 -1.15 3.48
N ALA A 183 7.19 -0.15 3.70
CA ALA A 183 7.39 0.92 4.69
C ALA A 183 7.61 0.36 6.09
N PHE A 184 6.76 -0.58 6.52
CA PHE A 184 6.89 -1.22 7.83
C PHE A 184 8.18 -2.06 7.93
N ALA A 185 8.52 -2.83 6.90
CA ALA A 185 9.74 -3.63 6.89
C ALA A 185 11.02 -2.77 6.92
N PHE A 186 11.07 -1.67 6.17
CA PHE A 186 12.18 -0.71 6.23
C PHE A 186 12.24 0.03 7.57
N LEU A 187 11.09 0.39 8.16
CA LEU A 187 11.04 1.03 9.47
C LEU A 187 11.62 0.11 10.55
N TYR A 188 11.17 -1.15 10.54
CA TYR A 188 11.73 -2.20 11.41
C TYR A 188 13.25 -2.34 11.20
N ALA A 189 13.69 -2.41 9.95
CA ALA A 189 15.10 -2.56 9.61
C ALA A 189 15.95 -1.37 10.10
N ALA A 190 15.54 -0.15 9.80
CA ALA A 190 16.24 1.08 10.17
C ALA A 190 16.42 1.20 11.69
N MET A 191 15.40 0.82 12.47
CA MET A 191 15.44 0.93 13.93
C MET A 191 16.13 -0.25 14.62
N LEU A 192 15.89 -1.48 14.14
CA LEU A 192 16.16 -2.69 14.92
C LEU A 192 17.25 -3.57 14.33
N GLN A 193 17.58 -3.48 13.04
CA GLN A 193 18.64 -4.30 12.46
C GLN A 193 20.04 -3.76 12.80
N PRO A 194 20.98 -4.60 13.31
CA PRO A 194 22.30 -4.13 13.77
C PRO A 194 23.14 -3.43 12.69
N ARG A 195 22.92 -3.77 11.42
CA ARG A 195 23.67 -3.24 10.28
C ARG A 195 22.73 -2.65 9.23
N ALA A 196 21.87 -1.72 9.65
CA ALA A 196 21.03 -0.96 8.71
C ALA A 196 21.92 -0.17 7.74
N LYS A 197 21.77 -0.42 6.45
CA LYS A 197 22.59 0.20 5.38
C LYS A 197 21.95 1.51 4.94
N PHE A 198 22.70 2.37 4.23
CA PHE A 198 22.14 3.54 3.56
C PHE A 198 20.90 3.20 2.70
N SER A 199 20.95 2.07 1.99
CA SER A 199 19.83 1.57 1.19
C SER A 199 18.56 1.33 2.03
N THR A 200 18.67 0.92 3.29
CA THR A 200 17.52 0.75 4.19
C THR A 200 16.82 2.08 4.46
N TYR A 201 17.58 3.15 4.69
CA TYR A 201 17.04 4.48 4.93
C TYR A 201 16.45 5.10 3.65
N LEU A 202 17.09 4.90 2.51
CA LEU A 202 16.54 5.30 1.21
C LEU A 202 15.21 4.59 0.92
N GLY A 203 15.16 3.27 1.14
CA GLY A 203 13.95 2.48 1.00
C GLY A 203 12.84 2.94 1.96
N LEU A 204 13.18 3.27 3.21
CA LEU A 204 12.26 3.86 4.18
C LEU A 204 11.69 5.18 3.68
N THR A 205 12.54 6.09 3.19
CA THR A 205 12.11 7.39 2.65
C THR A 205 11.14 7.20 1.48
N ILE A 206 11.52 6.39 0.49
CA ILE A 206 10.70 6.14 -0.71
C ILE A 206 9.36 5.52 -0.32
N SER A 207 9.38 4.48 0.51
CA SER A 207 8.15 3.76 0.89
C SER A 207 7.22 4.59 1.76
N MET A 208 7.73 5.29 2.78
CA MET A 208 6.91 6.19 3.60
C MET A 208 6.39 7.37 2.78
N PHE A 209 7.21 7.94 1.88
CA PHE A 209 6.76 9.00 0.99
C PHE A 209 5.57 8.54 0.15
N PHE A 210 5.67 7.41 -0.56
CA PHE A 210 4.56 6.93 -1.40
C PHE A 210 3.36 6.46 -0.59
N MET A 211 3.58 5.78 0.55
CA MET A 211 2.51 5.38 1.47
C MET A 211 1.70 6.58 1.96
N THR A 212 2.35 7.71 2.23
CA THR A 212 1.67 8.89 2.76
C THR A 212 1.09 9.82 1.69
N GLN A 213 1.17 9.46 0.40
CA GLN A 213 0.55 10.29 -0.65
C GLN A 213 -0.97 10.30 -0.57
N TRP A 214 -1.57 9.27 0.05
CA TRP A 214 -2.99 9.21 0.33
C TRP A 214 -3.26 9.56 1.81
N PRO A 215 -4.01 10.64 2.12
CA PRO A 215 -4.16 11.15 3.50
C PRO A 215 -4.67 10.13 4.52
N PRO A 216 -5.61 9.22 4.21
CA PRO A 216 -5.99 8.14 5.12
C PRO A 216 -4.82 7.32 5.69
N MET A 217 -3.76 7.13 4.91
CA MET A 217 -2.55 6.42 5.37
C MET A 217 -1.78 7.20 6.45
N LEU A 218 -1.96 8.51 6.57
CA LEU A 218 -1.40 9.30 7.67
C LEU A 218 -1.96 8.86 9.03
N MET A 219 -3.16 8.26 9.08
CA MET A 219 -3.73 7.71 10.31
C MET A 219 -2.91 6.53 10.84
N LEU A 220 -2.21 5.80 9.96
CA LEU A 220 -1.25 4.77 10.36
C LEU A 220 0.05 5.37 10.94
N GLY A 221 0.25 6.68 10.85
CA GLY A 221 1.33 7.37 11.55
C GLY A 221 1.28 7.18 13.07
N ALA A 222 0.09 7.08 13.66
CA ALA A 222 -0.08 6.83 15.09
C ALA A 222 0.44 5.45 15.53
N PRO A 223 -0.03 4.31 14.98
CA PRO A 223 0.51 3.00 15.35
C PRO A 223 1.99 2.83 14.96
N LEU A 224 2.45 3.39 13.84
CA LEU A 224 3.87 3.41 13.48
C LEU A 224 4.70 4.21 14.48
N GLY A 225 4.21 5.38 14.90
CA GLY A 225 4.85 6.23 15.92
C GLY A 225 4.93 5.54 17.28
N LEU A 226 3.87 4.86 17.70
CA LEU A 226 3.88 4.04 18.91
C LEU A 226 4.90 2.90 18.79
N PHE A 227 4.98 2.23 17.64
CA PHE A 227 5.98 1.19 17.39
C PHE A 227 7.42 1.76 17.50
N VAL A 228 7.66 2.97 16.98
CA VAL A 228 8.93 3.70 17.13
C VAL A 228 9.22 4.00 18.60
N ALA A 229 8.25 4.55 19.32
CA ALA A 229 8.36 4.97 20.71
C ALA A 229 8.63 3.79 21.67
N PHE A 230 7.93 2.66 21.50
CA PHE A 230 8.16 1.46 22.30
C PHE A 230 9.53 0.82 22.08
N ASN A 231 10.20 1.16 20.98
CA ASN A 231 11.54 0.67 20.67
C ASN A 231 12.63 1.75 20.83
N THR A 232 12.32 2.94 21.38
CA THR A 232 13.26 4.07 21.53
C THR A 232 14.58 3.67 22.17
N ARG A 233 14.56 2.92 23.27
CA ARG A 233 15.79 2.49 23.96
C ARG A 233 16.77 1.74 23.05
N LYS A 234 16.30 1.07 22.00
CA LYS A 234 17.16 0.28 21.10
C LYS A 234 17.82 1.07 20.00
N TRP A 235 17.11 2.04 19.45
CA TRP A 235 17.63 2.82 18.32
C TRP A 235 18.30 4.10 18.80
N TRP A 236 17.82 4.71 19.90
CA TRP A 236 18.33 5.97 20.44
C TRP A 236 19.79 5.91 20.90
N PHE A 237 20.18 4.81 21.55
CA PHE A 237 21.54 4.61 22.06
C PHE A 237 22.44 3.84 21.08
N SER A 238 22.07 3.77 19.80
CA SER A 238 22.85 3.09 18.77
C SER A 238 23.38 4.07 17.74
N GLU A 239 24.41 3.67 16.99
CA GLU A 239 24.98 4.44 15.87
C GLU A 239 23.94 4.77 14.78
N ARG A 240 22.80 4.07 14.78
CA ARG A 240 21.68 4.27 13.86
C ARG A 240 20.83 5.50 14.18
N ARG A 241 20.95 6.08 15.38
CA ARG A 241 20.13 7.22 15.81
C ARG A 241 20.17 8.36 14.80
N THR A 242 21.38 8.81 14.45
CA THR A 242 21.58 9.95 13.55
C THR A 242 21.00 9.72 12.16
N PRO A 243 21.37 8.64 11.43
CA PRO A 243 20.78 8.41 10.11
C PRO A 243 19.26 8.19 10.18
N PHE A 244 18.74 7.54 11.23
CA PHE A 244 17.30 7.37 11.42
C PHE A 244 16.57 8.72 11.61
N LEU A 245 17.07 9.60 12.48
CA LEU A 245 16.48 10.93 12.69
C LEU A 245 16.56 11.81 11.44
N ILE A 246 17.68 11.78 10.72
CA ILE A 246 17.81 12.48 9.43
C ILE A 246 16.78 11.95 8.42
N THR A 247 16.62 10.62 8.36
CA THR A 247 15.62 10.00 7.47
C THR A 247 14.21 10.43 7.83
N CYS A 248 13.84 10.43 9.12
CA CYS A 248 12.54 10.92 9.57
C CYS A 248 12.34 12.40 9.22
N LEU A 249 13.36 13.24 9.40
CA LEU A 249 13.30 14.66 9.03
C LEU A 249 13.08 14.83 7.52
N ILE A 250 13.81 14.09 6.68
CA ILE A 250 13.64 14.10 5.22
C ILE A 250 12.22 13.68 4.86
N ILE A 251 11.69 12.61 5.46
CA ILE A 251 10.30 12.17 5.22
C ILE A 251 9.33 13.29 5.59
N CYS A 252 9.46 13.89 6.78
CA CYS A 252 8.61 15.01 7.20
C CYS A 252 8.63 16.18 6.19
N ILE A 253 9.80 16.53 5.68
CA ILE A 253 9.95 17.60 4.67
C ILE A 253 9.25 17.19 3.36
N LEU A 254 9.46 15.96 2.88
CA LEU A 254 8.89 15.48 1.62
C LEU A 254 7.36 15.36 1.66
N ILE A 255 6.78 15.01 2.82
CA ILE A 255 5.33 14.86 2.99
C ILE A 255 4.66 16.17 3.42
N LEU A 256 5.43 17.23 3.70
CA LEU A 256 4.90 18.52 4.14
C LEU A 256 3.84 19.08 3.17
N PRO A 257 4.00 19.02 1.83
CA PRO A 257 2.94 19.43 0.92
C PRO A 257 1.65 18.62 1.10
N THR A 258 1.74 17.31 1.37
CA THR A 258 0.55 16.49 1.65
C THR A 258 -0.13 16.93 2.93
N ILE A 259 0.64 17.15 4.00
CA ILE A 259 0.14 17.56 5.30
C ILE A 259 -0.53 18.94 5.18
N ILE A 260 0.16 19.91 4.59
CA ILE A 260 -0.37 21.26 4.39
C ILE A 260 -1.66 21.20 3.59
N SER A 261 -1.71 20.54 2.44
CA SER A 261 -2.94 20.46 1.64
C SER A 261 -4.07 19.70 2.34
N THR A 262 -3.77 18.71 3.17
CA THR A 262 -4.78 18.01 3.97
C THR A 262 -5.38 18.92 5.04
N LEU A 263 -4.53 19.75 5.69
CA LEU A 263 -4.97 20.70 6.72
C LEU A 263 -5.63 21.95 6.14
N SER A 264 -5.19 22.41 4.97
CA SER A 264 -5.68 23.60 4.26
C SER A 264 -7.00 23.35 3.53
N GLY A 265 -7.31 22.10 3.16
CA GLY A 265 -8.57 21.66 2.59
C GLY A 265 -9.78 21.73 3.54
N LYS A 266 -9.90 22.83 4.31
CA LYS A 266 -10.87 23.07 5.37
C LYS A 266 -12.32 22.77 4.95
N MET A 267 -12.72 23.10 3.72
CA MET A 267 -14.09 22.80 3.26
C MET A 267 -14.36 21.29 3.09
N VAL A 268 -13.36 20.51 2.67
CA VAL A 268 -13.49 19.05 2.59
C VAL A 268 -13.44 18.45 3.99
N MET A 269 -12.58 18.94 4.88
CA MET A 269 -12.53 18.49 6.27
C MET A 269 -13.81 18.85 7.05
N GLU A 270 -14.38 20.03 6.84
CA GLU A 270 -15.67 20.43 7.41
C GLU A 270 -16.79 19.51 6.89
N TYR A 271 -16.86 19.26 5.58
CA TYR A 271 -17.79 18.28 5.00
C TYR A 271 -17.55 16.85 5.54
N VAL A 272 -16.30 16.48 5.81
CA VAL A 272 -15.94 15.17 6.37
C VAL A 272 -16.36 15.02 7.83
N LEU A 273 -16.31 16.12 8.58
CA LEU A 273 -16.62 16.16 10.01
C LEU A 273 -18.10 16.47 10.29
N THR A 274 -18.85 16.98 9.32
CA THR A 274 -20.33 17.04 9.39
C THR A 274 -20.89 15.64 9.34
N VAL A 275 -21.12 15.06 10.52
CA VAL A 275 -21.93 13.87 10.70
C VAL A 275 -23.37 14.35 10.78
N ASP A 276 -24.19 14.04 9.77
CA ASP A 276 -25.63 14.25 9.86
C ASP A 276 -26.13 13.54 11.12
N GLY A 277 -26.64 14.33 12.06
CA GLY A 277 -26.94 13.95 13.44
C GLY A 277 -28.20 13.10 13.58
N GLU A 278 -28.41 12.11 12.71
CA GLU A 278 -29.45 11.12 12.95
C GLU A 278 -29.06 10.28 14.18
N THR A 279 -30.05 10.06 15.06
CA THR A 279 -29.97 9.26 16.29
C THR A 279 -29.84 7.77 16.00
N VAL A 280 -28.92 7.40 15.13
CA VAL A 280 -28.61 6.00 14.81
C VAL A 280 -27.75 5.43 15.94
N ASN A 281 -28.13 4.26 16.44
CA ASN A 281 -27.35 3.54 17.43
C ASN A 281 -25.95 3.20 16.85
N LYS A 282 -24.93 3.95 17.27
CA LYS A 282 -23.55 3.77 16.80
C LYS A 282 -23.01 2.35 17.05
N PHE A 283 -23.48 1.68 18.09
CA PHE A 283 -23.07 0.31 18.39
C PHE A 283 -23.53 -0.66 17.30
N ASP A 284 -24.77 -0.51 16.80
CA ASP A 284 -25.30 -1.34 15.72
C ASP A 284 -24.57 -1.07 14.40
N LEU A 285 -24.22 0.19 14.13
CA LEU A 285 -23.38 0.55 12.98
C LEU A 285 -22.00 -0.10 13.07
N ILE A 286 -21.31 0.00 14.21
CA ILE A 286 -20.01 -0.65 14.42
C ILE A 286 -20.12 -2.15 14.22
N ARG A 287 -21.14 -2.80 14.79
CA ARG A 287 -21.37 -4.24 14.60
C ARG A 287 -21.56 -4.61 13.14
N LYS A 288 -22.38 -3.85 12.40
CA LYS A 288 -22.57 -4.04 10.94
C LYS A 288 -21.25 -3.88 10.19
N GLN A 289 -20.44 -2.87 10.53
CA GLN A 289 -19.13 -2.66 9.91
C GLN A 289 -18.15 -3.78 10.24
N VAL A 290 -18.12 -4.32 11.47
CA VAL A 290 -17.31 -5.49 11.80
C VAL A 290 -17.68 -6.68 10.91
N HIS A 291 -18.99 -6.96 10.75
CA HIS A 291 -19.43 -8.04 9.89
C HIS A 291 -19.08 -7.79 8.41
N ALA A 292 -19.25 -6.57 7.91
CA ALA A 292 -18.91 -6.21 6.54
C ALA A 292 -17.41 -6.37 6.26
N VAL A 293 -16.55 -5.83 7.14
CA VAL A 293 -15.09 -5.93 7.02
C VAL A 293 -14.63 -7.39 7.07
N LEU A 294 -15.17 -8.19 7.99
CA LEU A 294 -14.84 -9.63 8.06
C LEU A 294 -15.32 -10.38 6.82
N TYR A 295 -16.50 -10.05 6.31
CA TYR A 295 -17.04 -10.64 5.08
C TYR A 295 -16.13 -10.33 3.88
N GLU A 296 -15.74 -9.06 3.70
CA GLU A 296 -14.82 -8.63 2.64
C GLU A 296 -13.46 -9.34 2.77
N ILE A 297 -12.88 -9.38 3.97
CA ILE A 297 -11.59 -10.05 4.20
C ILE A 297 -11.70 -11.55 3.88
N VAL A 298 -12.78 -12.23 4.24
CA VAL A 298 -12.88 -13.68 4.06
C VAL A 298 -13.26 -14.08 2.63
N LEU A 299 -14.14 -13.34 1.98
CA LEU A 299 -14.74 -13.75 0.71
C LEU A 299 -14.16 -13.04 -0.51
N ASP A 300 -13.73 -11.79 -0.36
CA ASP A 300 -13.22 -11.00 -1.47
C ASP A 300 -11.69 -10.98 -1.53
N SER A 301 -10.99 -11.28 -0.43
CA SER A 301 -9.53 -11.40 -0.43
C SER A 301 -9.05 -12.70 -1.08
N ASN A 302 -7.84 -12.65 -1.63
CA ASN A 302 -7.18 -13.82 -2.18
C ASN A 302 -6.91 -14.85 -1.06
N PRO A 303 -7.40 -16.09 -1.15
CA PRO A 303 -7.24 -17.06 -0.08
C PRO A 303 -5.77 -17.46 0.15
N LEU A 304 -4.89 -17.27 -0.84
CA LEU A 304 -3.44 -17.38 -0.64
C LEU A 304 -2.93 -16.35 0.36
N LEU A 305 -3.33 -15.09 0.20
CA LEU A 305 -2.91 -14.01 1.08
C LEU A 305 -3.44 -14.24 2.49
N LEU A 306 -4.70 -14.64 2.64
CA LEU A 306 -5.25 -14.98 3.96
C LEU A 306 -4.48 -16.12 4.61
N PHE A 307 -4.30 -17.25 3.92
CA PHE A 307 -3.70 -18.43 4.52
C PHE A 307 -2.20 -18.28 4.76
N LEU A 308 -1.45 -17.92 3.72
CA LEU A 308 0.00 -17.74 3.83
C LEU A 308 0.32 -16.53 4.69
N GLY A 309 -0.51 -15.49 4.64
CA GLY A 309 -0.27 -14.27 5.36
C GLY A 309 -0.53 -14.37 6.85
N PHE A 310 -1.74 -14.75 7.26
CA PHE A 310 -2.02 -15.04 8.68
C PHE A 310 -1.16 -16.20 9.21
N GLY A 311 -0.93 -17.23 8.39
CA GLY A 311 -0.02 -18.32 8.75
C GLY A 311 1.41 -17.82 8.97
N SER A 312 1.86 -16.82 8.20
CA SER A 312 3.19 -16.22 8.35
C SER A 312 3.33 -15.53 9.71
N LEU A 313 2.30 -14.82 10.18
CA LEU A 313 2.33 -14.16 11.50
C LEU A 313 2.71 -15.13 12.61
N LEU A 314 2.19 -16.35 12.58
CA LEU A 314 2.48 -17.36 13.59
C LEU A 314 3.92 -17.91 13.47
N THR A 315 4.47 -17.94 12.26
CA THR A 315 5.76 -18.56 11.94
C THR A 315 6.94 -17.58 11.89
N ILE A 316 6.71 -16.26 11.87
CA ILE A 316 7.79 -15.26 11.87
C ILE A 316 8.64 -15.43 13.15
N PRO A 317 9.94 -15.76 13.03
CA PRO A 317 10.81 -16.00 14.19
C PRO A 317 11.17 -14.70 14.92
N LEU A 318 11.09 -13.55 14.23
CA LEU A 318 11.38 -12.23 14.79
C LEU A 318 10.19 -11.73 15.62
N ARG A 319 10.14 -12.11 16.89
CA ARG A 319 9.04 -11.75 17.83
C ARG A 319 8.64 -10.28 17.79
N ARG A 320 9.59 -9.35 17.63
CA ARG A 320 9.30 -7.90 17.56
C ARG A 320 8.66 -7.48 16.25
N LEU A 321 9.14 -8.02 15.14
CA LEU A 321 8.53 -7.79 13.83
C LEU A 321 7.09 -8.32 13.84
N ARG A 322 6.92 -9.56 14.34
CA ARG A 322 5.60 -10.19 14.51
C ARG A 322 4.66 -9.35 15.35
N ASN A 323 5.10 -8.92 16.54
CA ASN A 323 4.26 -8.11 17.42
C ASN A 323 3.91 -6.75 16.81
N GLY A 324 4.88 -6.09 16.15
CA GLY A 324 4.61 -4.84 15.44
C GLY A 324 3.62 -5.02 14.30
N LEU A 325 3.76 -6.09 13.52
CA LEU A 325 2.85 -6.42 12.43
C LEU A 325 1.43 -6.72 12.95
N ALA A 326 1.31 -7.47 14.05
CA ALA A 326 0.03 -7.71 14.71
C ALA A 326 -0.65 -6.42 15.19
N VAL A 327 0.12 -5.47 15.75
CA VAL A 327 -0.40 -4.15 16.14
C VAL A 327 -0.83 -3.35 14.92
N MET A 328 -0.07 -3.38 13.83
CA MET A 328 -0.44 -2.72 12.57
C MET A 328 -1.73 -3.28 11.98
N LEU A 329 -1.87 -4.60 11.92
CA LEU A 329 -3.09 -5.27 11.44
C LEU A 329 -4.30 -4.95 12.33
N ALA A 330 -4.12 -4.94 13.65
CA ALA A 330 -5.17 -4.53 14.58
C ALA A 330 -5.57 -3.05 14.38
N ALA A 331 -4.60 -2.16 14.15
CA ALA A 331 -4.87 -0.75 13.90
C ALA A 331 -5.62 -0.55 12.58
N ILE A 332 -5.22 -1.24 11.51
CA ILE A 332 -5.93 -1.22 10.22
C ILE A 332 -7.36 -1.69 10.39
N PHE A 333 -7.56 -2.84 11.04
CA PHE A 333 -8.89 -3.38 11.29
C PHE A 333 -9.75 -2.37 12.08
N LEU A 334 -9.18 -1.76 13.13
CA LEU A 334 -9.87 -0.75 13.92
C LEU A 334 -10.24 0.49 13.09
N ILE A 335 -9.31 0.99 12.27
CA ILE A 335 -9.56 2.15 11.40
C ILE A 335 -10.61 1.83 10.34
N SER A 336 -10.58 0.63 9.75
CA SER A 336 -11.57 0.19 8.76
C SER A 336 -12.97 0.00 9.36
N VAL A 337 -13.07 -0.43 10.61
CA VAL A 337 -14.36 -0.62 11.30
C VAL A 337 -14.92 0.69 11.86
N LEU A 338 -14.10 1.47 12.56
CA LEU A 338 -14.53 2.70 13.22
C LEU A 338 -14.60 3.87 12.24
N GLY A 339 -13.75 3.88 11.21
CA GLY A 339 -13.65 4.96 10.25
C GLY A 339 -14.96 5.30 9.55
N PRO A 340 -15.69 4.33 8.97
CA PRO A 340 -17.00 4.59 8.36
C PRO A 340 -18.06 5.14 9.32
N VAL A 341 -17.89 4.92 10.64
CA VAL A 341 -18.85 5.36 11.67
C VAL A 341 -18.53 6.78 12.15
N TYR A 342 -17.26 7.10 12.35
CA TYR A 342 -16.85 8.39 12.91
C TYR A 342 -16.34 9.39 11.86
N LEU A 343 -15.88 8.90 10.71
CA LEU A 343 -15.26 9.66 9.62
C LEU A 343 -15.69 9.08 8.25
N PRO A 344 -17.01 8.99 7.96
CA PRO A 344 -17.55 8.28 6.78
C PRO A 344 -16.95 8.78 5.46
N ASN A 345 -16.67 10.07 5.37
CA ASN A 345 -16.20 10.73 4.16
C ASN A 345 -14.70 10.54 3.88
N LEU A 346 -13.92 10.01 4.84
CA LEU A 346 -12.51 9.63 4.60
C LEU A 346 -12.36 8.29 3.88
N GLN A 347 -13.47 7.59 3.64
CA GLN A 347 -13.49 6.32 2.90
C GLN A 347 -12.56 5.26 3.53
N LEU A 348 -12.43 5.28 4.87
CA LEU A 348 -11.49 4.44 5.63
C LEU A 348 -11.82 2.94 5.60
N SER A 349 -13.04 2.57 5.18
CA SER A 349 -13.36 1.18 4.84
C SER A 349 -12.40 0.63 3.78
N ARG A 350 -11.87 1.47 2.91
CA ARG A 350 -10.83 1.11 1.93
C ARG A 350 -9.51 0.68 2.58
N MET A 351 -9.29 0.88 3.87
CA MET A 351 -8.08 0.33 4.49
C MET A 351 -8.16 -1.20 4.69
N THR A 352 -9.30 -1.84 4.40
CA THR A 352 -9.42 -3.30 4.48
C THR A 352 -8.50 -4.03 3.49
N PHE A 353 -8.14 -3.44 2.34
CA PHE A 353 -7.14 -4.05 1.43
C PHE A 353 -5.76 -4.15 2.08
N GLU A 354 -5.42 -3.25 3.01
CA GLU A 354 -4.14 -3.28 3.69
C GLU A 354 -4.00 -4.51 4.56
N ALA A 355 -5.11 -4.93 5.16
CA ALA A 355 -5.16 -6.11 5.99
C ALA A 355 -4.75 -7.31 5.15
N SER A 356 -5.29 -7.48 3.94
CA SER A 356 -4.94 -8.60 3.05
C SER A 356 -3.52 -8.51 2.48
N TYR A 357 -2.95 -7.32 2.31
CA TYR A 357 -1.58 -7.13 1.80
C TYR A 357 -0.47 -7.20 2.87
N LEU A 358 -0.79 -6.90 4.13
CA LEU A 358 0.15 -7.02 5.27
C LEU A 358 0.14 -8.38 5.94
N MET A 359 -0.96 -9.12 5.80
CA MET A 359 -1.00 -10.55 6.12
C MET A 359 -0.01 -11.25 5.21
#